data_AF-A0A3B1AGU7-F1
#
_entry.id   AF-A0A3B1AGU7-F1
#
_cell.length_a   1.000
_cell.length_b   1.000
_cell.length_c   1.000
_cell.angle_alpha   90.00
_cell.angle_beta   90.00
_cell.angle_gamma   90.00
#
_symmetry.space_group_name_H-M   'P 1'
#
loop_
_entity.id
_entity.type
_entity.pdbx_description
1 polymer ?
#
loop_
_entity_poly.entity_id
_entity_poly.type
_entity_poly.pdbx_seq_one_letter_code
_entity_poly.pdbx_strand_id
1 'polypeptide(L)'
;MPDKKNPTTVQIGQRIKQARKMAGFETASQLLDEISSWGTGRLGNYEAGISLPSPDDIKVLAQITGSSACWIMFGLGPIRATGRDLQAIRHQNFNYIIDNCLSKKGELTKYLKAVGLSRKKIDEYINNPFKKISDRLSRKTEQFTDKTTGWLDEQHVESDPVCAAFPDDMRRIMEIYSNLSLDKRNMLLQISEVFLL
;
A
#
# COMPACT_ATOMS: atom_id res chain seq x y z
N MET A 1 0.20 -20.87 21.39
CA MET A 1 -0.77 -20.27 20.44
C MET A 1 0.06 -19.44 19.46
N PRO A 2 -0.09 -19.52 18.14
CA PRO A 2 0.62 -18.59 17.27
C PRO A 2 0.05 -17.20 17.56
N ASP A 3 0.89 -16.29 18.05
CA ASP A 3 0.52 -14.90 18.31
C ASP A 3 -0.14 -14.33 17.05
N LYS A 4 -1.44 -14.06 17.16
CA LYS A 4 -2.21 -13.52 16.05
C LYS A 4 -1.77 -12.06 15.89
N LYS A 5 -0.81 -11.83 14.98
CA LYS A 5 -0.25 -10.51 14.68
C LYS A 5 -1.37 -9.48 14.52
N ASN A 6 -1.14 -8.26 15.01
CA ASN A 6 -2.10 -7.18 14.89
C ASN A 6 -2.39 -6.91 13.39
N PRO A 7 -3.65 -7.01 12.92
CA PRO A 7 -3.97 -6.80 11.51
C PRO A 7 -3.54 -5.43 10.98
N THR A 8 -3.58 -4.40 11.82
CA THR A 8 -3.17 -3.03 11.48
C THR A 8 -1.67 -2.95 11.18
N THR A 9 -0.83 -3.54 12.04
CA THR A 9 0.62 -3.53 11.83
C THR A 9 1.01 -4.35 10.61
N VAL A 10 0.30 -5.44 10.33
CA VAL A 10 0.51 -6.25 9.12
C VAL A 10 0.25 -5.43 7.86
N GLN A 11 -0.85 -4.68 7.78
CA GLN A 11 -1.18 -3.89 6.60
C GLN A 11 -0.23 -2.72 6.38
N ILE A 12 0.11 -2.01 7.46
CA ILE A 12 1.12 -0.95 7.40
C ILE A 12 2.46 -1.54 6.93
N GLY A 13 2.86 -2.69 7.46
CA GLY A 13 4.06 -3.41 7.04
C GLY A 13 4.06 -3.80 5.56
N GLN A 14 2.93 -4.27 5.03
CA GLN A 14 2.75 -4.57 3.61
C GLN A 14 2.93 -3.33 2.73
N ARG A 15 2.37 -2.18 3.16
CA ARG A 15 2.55 -0.91 2.44
C ARG A 15 3.98 -0.40 2.49
N ILE A 16 4.67 -0.51 3.63
CA ILE A 16 6.10 -0.17 3.74
C ILE A 16 6.92 -1.03 2.77
N LYS A 17 6.68 -2.34 2.75
CA LYS A 17 7.34 -3.26 1.81
C LYS A 17 7.07 -2.90 0.36
N GLN A 18 5.84 -2.52 0.04
CA GLN A 18 5.47 -2.07 -1.31
C GLN A 18 6.17 -0.75 -1.67
N ALA A 19 6.15 0.24 -0.78
CA ALA A 19 6.84 1.52 -0.94
C ALA A 19 8.33 1.32 -1.22
N ARG A 20 8.97 0.45 -0.43
CA ARG A 20 10.38 0.08 -0.58
C ARG A 20 10.68 -0.49 -1.97
N LYS A 21 9.93 -1.52 -2.39
CA LYS A 21 10.10 -2.10 -3.73
C LYS A 21 9.84 -1.09 -4.84
N MET A 22 8.85 -0.21 -4.68
CA MET A 22 8.51 0.86 -5.63
C MET A 22 9.55 1.99 -5.70
N ALA A 23 10.49 2.02 -4.76
CA ALA A 23 11.65 2.91 -4.75
C ALA A 23 12.92 2.21 -5.26
N GLY A 24 12.84 0.93 -5.65
CA GLY A 24 13.97 0.18 -6.22
C GLY A 24 14.82 -0.57 -5.19
N PHE A 25 14.42 -0.60 -3.92
CA PHE A 25 15.11 -1.36 -2.89
C PHE A 25 14.55 -2.79 -2.82
N GLU A 26 15.35 -3.78 -3.20
CA GLU A 26 14.98 -5.20 -3.22
C GLU A 26 14.93 -5.82 -1.82
N THR A 27 15.81 -5.37 -0.92
CA THR A 27 15.89 -5.86 0.47
C THR A 27 15.64 -4.76 1.48
N ALA A 28 15.18 -5.13 2.68
CA ALA A 28 15.03 -4.18 3.78
C ALA A 28 16.38 -3.54 4.16
N SER A 29 17.48 -4.28 4.07
CA SER A 29 18.82 -3.75 4.35
C SER A 29 19.16 -2.57 3.44
N GLN A 30 18.87 -2.67 2.13
CA GLN A 30 19.18 -1.60 1.18
C GLN A 30 18.45 -0.29 1.52
N LEU A 31 17.19 -0.37 1.98
CA LEU A 31 16.47 0.83 2.43
C LEU A 31 17.01 1.32 3.78
N LEU A 32 17.40 0.42 4.66
CA LEU A 32 17.95 0.77 5.96
C LEU A 32 19.30 1.49 5.84
N ASP A 33 20.11 1.16 4.85
CA ASP A 33 21.39 1.82 4.58
C ASP A 33 21.23 3.32 4.29
N GLU A 34 20.05 3.73 3.80
CA GLU A 34 19.65 5.14 3.60
C GLU A 34 19.16 5.83 4.90
N ILE A 35 19.01 5.08 6.00
CA ILE A 35 18.48 5.55 7.29
C ILE A 35 19.49 5.27 8.41
N SER A 36 20.44 6.19 8.57
CA SER A 36 21.56 6.06 9.53
C SER A 36 21.15 6.01 11.00
N SER A 37 19.94 6.44 11.36
CA SER A 37 19.47 6.53 12.75
C SER A 37 18.77 5.27 13.26
N TRP A 38 18.60 4.24 12.43
CA TRP A 38 17.78 3.07 12.76
C TRP A 38 18.62 1.81 13.01
N GLY A 39 18.18 0.96 13.95
CA GLY A 39 18.77 -0.36 14.17
C GLY A 39 18.39 -1.37 13.10
N THR A 40 19.25 -2.37 12.88
CA THR A 40 19.16 -3.40 11.83
C THR A 40 17.84 -4.17 11.79
N GLY A 41 17.20 -4.39 12.93
CA GLY A 41 15.93 -5.12 13.03
C GLY A 41 14.67 -4.26 12.85
N ARG A 42 14.77 -2.93 12.90
CA ARG A 42 13.59 -2.05 13.00
C ARG A 42 12.70 -2.14 11.76
N LEU A 43 13.26 -1.95 10.57
CA LEU A 43 12.51 -2.01 9.32
C LEU A 43 11.93 -3.41 9.06
N GLY A 44 12.70 -4.46 9.38
CA GLY A 44 12.23 -5.85 9.28
C GLY A 44 11.01 -6.12 10.17
N ASN A 45 11.00 -5.59 11.39
CA ASN A 45 9.85 -5.70 12.30
C ASN A 45 8.61 -4.96 11.78
N TYR A 46 8.79 -3.79 11.16
CA TYR A 46 7.70 -3.07 10.51
C TYR A 46 7.12 -3.88 9.35
N GLU A 47 7.94 -4.34 8.40
CA GLU A 47 7.46 -5.11 7.24
C GLU A 47 6.84 -6.46 7.63
N ALA A 48 7.32 -7.07 8.71
CA ALA A 48 6.77 -8.32 9.24
C ALA A 48 5.46 -8.12 10.03
N GLY A 49 5.03 -6.88 10.24
CA GLY A 49 3.86 -6.52 11.04
C GLY A 49 4.03 -6.82 12.53
N ILE A 50 5.27 -6.87 13.03
CA ILE A 50 5.61 -7.15 14.43
C ILE A 50 5.41 -5.90 15.28
N SER A 51 5.82 -4.74 14.77
CA SER A 51 5.74 -3.45 15.48
C SER A 51 5.05 -2.39 14.64
N LEU A 52 4.38 -1.45 15.31
CA LEU A 52 3.79 -0.27 14.67
C LEU A 52 4.88 0.81 14.48
N PRO A 53 5.05 1.37 13.27
CA PRO A 53 5.95 2.50 13.05
C PRO A 53 5.41 3.78 13.69
N SER A 54 6.33 4.64 14.17
CA SER A 54 5.96 5.97 14.64
C SER A 54 5.61 6.90 13.47
N PRO A 55 4.85 8.00 13.70
CA PRO A 55 4.57 8.98 12.65
C PRO A 55 5.82 9.57 12.01
N ASP A 56 6.88 9.80 12.79
CA ASP A 56 8.15 10.33 12.26
C ASP A 56 8.90 9.28 11.44
N ASP A 57 8.85 8.01 11.83
CA ASP A 57 9.40 6.94 11.01
C ASP A 57 8.67 6.82 9.65
N ILE A 58 7.34 6.98 9.65
CA ILE A 58 6.55 7.01 8.41
C ILE A 58 6.96 8.17 7.51
N LYS A 59 7.23 9.36 8.07
CA LYS A 59 7.70 10.51 7.28
C LYS A 59 9.06 10.23 6.63
N VAL A 60 9.99 9.66 7.38
CA VAL A 60 11.32 9.28 6.86
C VAL A 60 11.17 8.28 5.71
N LEU A 61 10.37 7.23 5.91
CA LEU A 61 10.10 6.23 4.86
C LEU A 61 9.47 6.87 3.63
N ALA A 62 8.43 7.68 3.81
CA ALA A 62 7.75 8.38 2.72
C ALA A 62 8.68 9.27 1.90
N GLN A 63 9.59 9.99 2.57
CA GLN A 63 10.58 10.85 1.92
C GLN A 63 11.56 10.04 1.06
N ILE A 64 12.14 8.98 1.62
CA ILE A 64 13.14 8.15 0.92
C ILE A 64 12.50 7.35 -0.22
N THR A 65 11.30 6.82 -0.01
CA THR A 65 10.62 6.00 -1.04
C THR A 65 9.80 6.82 -2.04
N GLY A 66 9.72 8.15 -1.89
CA GLY A 66 8.87 9.02 -2.71
C GLY A 66 7.38 8.66 -2.65
N SER A 67 6.94 8.01 -1.56
CA SER A 67 5.56 7.54 -1.36
C SER A 67 4.79 8.50 -0.45
N SER A 68 3.46 8.45 -0.48
CA SER A 68 2.66 9.26 0.44
C SER A 68 2.66 8.68 1.86
N ALA A 69 2.99 9.51 2.85
CA ALA A 69 2.90 9.13 4.27
C ALA A 69 1.48 8.70 4.67
N CYS A 70 0.46 9.43 4.20
CA CYS A 70 -0.95 9.09 4.43
C CYS A 70 -1.31 7.72 3.84
N TRP A 71 -0.75 7.41 2.67
CA TRP A 71 -0.98 6.11 2.06
C TRP A 71 -0.28 5.01 2.86
N ILE A 72 1.00 5.16 3.21
CA ILE A 72 1.73 4.13 3.99
C ILE A 72 1.00 3.83 5.31
N MET A 73 0.52 4.86 6.01
CA MET A 73 -0.10 4.68 7.32
C MET A 73 -1.55 4.19 7.21
N PHE A 74 -2.36 4.79 6.34
CA PHE A 74 -3.83 4.60 6.35
C PHE A 74 -4.40 4.01 5.05
N GLY A 75 -3.57 3.81 4.02
CA GLY A 75 -4.04 3.41 2.70
C GLY A 75 -4.74 4.53 1.91
N LEU A 76 -4.76 5.75 2.45
CA LEU A 76 -5.45 6.92 1.90
C LEU A 76 -4.56 7.78 1.01
N GLY A 77 -5.17 8.28 -0.07
CA GLY A 77 -4.52 9.18 -1.01
C GLY A 77 -3.56 8.46 -1.98
N PRO A 78 -2.85 9.23 -2.81
CA PRO A 78 -2.03 8.66 -3.87
C PRO A 78 -0.89 7.82 -3.30
N ILE A 79 -0.58 6.69 -3.95
CA ILE A 79 0.53 5.81 -3.52
C ILE A 79 1.86 6.57 -3.60
N ARG A 80 2.09 7.28 -4.70
CA ARG A 80 3.25 8.16 -4.87
C ARG A 80 2.93 9.58 -4.41
N ALA A 81 3.91 10.29 -3.89
CA ALA A 81 3.75 11.69 -3.49
C ALA A 81 3.39 12.61 -4.68
N THR A 82 3.75 12.21 -5.90
CA THR A 82 3.51 12.97 -7.14
C THR A 82 2.10 12.80 -7.73
N GLY A 83 1.25 11.94 -7.16
CA GLY A 83 -0.14 11.75 -7.60
C GLY A 83 -0.51 10.28 -7.88
N ARG A 84 -1.66 10.09 -8.52
CA ARG A 84 -2.20 8.75 -8.81
C ARG A 84 -1.39 8.06 -9.90
N ASP A 85 -0.72 6.97 -9.52
CA ASP A 85 0.02 6.09 -10.42
C ASP A 85 -0.83 4.82 -10.67
N LEU A 86 -1.37 4.69 -11.88
CA LEU A 86 -2.22 3.56 -12.27
C LEU A 86 -1.52 2.21 -12.07
N GLN A 87 -0.21 2.12 -12.37
CA GLN A 87 0.50 0.86 -12.21
C GLN A 87 0.71 0.51 -10.73
N ALA A 88 0.94 1.52 -9.89
CA ALA A 88 0.99 1.32 -8.46
C ALA A 88 -0.35 0.82 -7.88
N ILE A 89 -1.47 1.39 -8.34
CA ILE A 89 -2.82 0.98 -7.92
C ILE A 89 -3.08 -0.47 -8.36
N ARG A 90 -2.82 -0.78 -9.64
CA ARG A 90 -2.94 -2.14 -10.15
C ARG A 90 -2.06 -3.12 -9.38
N HIS A 91 -0.82 -2.75 -9.05
CA HIS A 91 0.09 -3.61 -8.30
C HIS A 91 -0.43 -3.91 -6.89
N GLN A 92 -0.91 -2.89 -6.18
CA GLN A 92 -1.54 -3.04 -4.86
C GLN A 92 -2.73 -4.00 -4.93
N ASN A 93 -3.66 -3.73 -5.82
CA ASN A 93 -4.89 -4.50 -6.01
C ASN A 93 -4.59 -5.94 -6.48
N PHE A 94 -3.57 -6.12 -7.32
CA PHE A 94 -3.12 -7.43 -7.77
C PHE A 94 -2.54 -8.24 -6.61
N ASN A 95 -1.66 -7.67 -5.79
CA ASN A 95 -1.13 -8.36 -4.61
C ASN A 95 -2.25 -8.80 -3.66
N TYR A 96 -3.22 -7.91 -3.40
CA TYR A 96 -4.39 -8.24 -2.58
C TYR A 96 -5.15 -9.46 -3.12
N ILE A 97 -5.36 -9.55 -4.43
CA ILE A 97 -6.02 -10.70 -5.04
C ILE A 97 -5.16 -11.97 -4.90
N ILE A 98 -3.84 -11.88 -5.12
CA ILE A 98 -2.97 -13.04 -4.97
C ILE A 98 -2.93 -13.54 -3.52
N ASP A 99 -2.82 -12.64 -2.55
CA ASP A 99 -2.82 -12.98 -1.12
C ASP A 99 -4.13 -13.68 -0.72
N ASN A 100 -5.27 -13.20 -1.23
CA ASN A 100 -6.56 -13.87 -1.06
C ASN A 100 -6.58 -15.26 -1.69
N CYS A 101 -6.05 -15.42 -2.91
CA CYS A 101 -5.93 -16.73 -3.56
C CYS A 101 -4.98 -17.67 -2.80
N LEU A 102 -3.94 -17.15 -2.16
CA LEU A 102 -3.00 -17.92 -1.33
C LEU A 102 -3.62 -18.38 -0.01
N SER A 103 -4.51 -17.58 0.56
CA SER A 103 -5.22 -17.91 1.80
C SER A 103 -6.21 -19.08 1.66
N LYS A 104 -6.63 -19.41 0.43
CA LYS A 104 -7.63 -20.45 0.13
C LYS A 104 -7.00 -21.63 -0.60
N LYS A 105 -7.19 -22.84 -0.07
CA LYS A 105 -6.60 -24.06 -0.64
C LYS A 105 -7.07 -24.27 -2.09
N GLY A 106 -6.11 -24.35 -3.02
CA GLY A 106 -6.35 -24.63 -4.45
C GLY A 106 -6.83 -23.45 -5.29
N GLU A 107 -7.15 -22.30 -4.70
CA GLU A 107 -7.62 -21.11 -5.44
C GLU A 107 -6.54 -20.52 -6.33
N LEU A 108 -5.30 -20.45 -5.85
CA LEU A 108 -4.17 -20.01 -6.66
C LEU A 108 -4.05 -20.79 -7.99
N THR A 109 -4.25 -22.11 -7.98
CA THR A 109 -4.14 -22.93 -9.18
C THR A 109 -5.27 -22.63 -10.17
N LYS A 110 -6.49 -22.41 -9.67
CA LYS A 110 -7.63 -21.98 -10.50
C LYS A 110 -7.37 -20.60 -11.12
N TYR A 111 -6.87 -19.67 -10.30
CA TYR A 111 -6.51 -18.33 -10.72
C TYR A 111 -5.48 -18.36 -11.85
N LEU A 112 -4.35 -19.05 -11.63
CA LEU A 112 -3.26 -19.21 -12.61
C LEU A 112 -3.78 -19.69 -13.97
N LYS A 113 -4.67 -20.70 -13.96
CA LYS A 113 -5.31 -21.24 -15.17
C LYS A 113 -6.21 -20.22 -15.85
N ALA A 114 -7.04 -19.49 -15.10
CA ALA A 114 -7.96 -18.50 -15.64
C ALA A 114 -7.23 -17.29 -16.28
N VAL A 115 -6.21 -16.76 -15.59
CA VAL A 115 -5.46 -15.61 -16.11
C VAL A 115 -4.43 -16.01 -17.17
N GLY A 116 -4.02 -17.27 -17.21
CA GLY A 116 -3.03 -17.81 -18.14
C GLY A 116 -1.60 -17.45 -17.75
N LEU A 117 -1.29 -17.46 -16.45
CA LEU A 117 0.03 -17.19 -15.90
C LEU A 117 0.62 -18.44 -15.26
N SER A 118 1.95 -18.51 -15.23
CA SER A 118 2.69 -19.47 -14.41
C SER A 118 2.96 -18.89 -13.03
N ARG A 119 3.27 -19.75 -12.06
CA ARG A 119 3.64 -19.32 -10.71
C ARG A 119 4.84 -18.35 -10.74
N LYS A 120 5.87 -18.69 -11.51
CA LYS A 120 7.05 -17.83 -11.73
C LYS A 120 6.67 -16.44 -12.23
N LYS A 121 5.74 -16.34 -13.20
CA LYS A 121 5.29 -15.04 -13.70
C LYS A 121 4.54 -14.23 -12.65
N ILE A 122 3.73 -14.87 -11.80
CA ILE A 122 3.10 -14.18 -10.66
C ILE A 122 4.15 -13.62 -9.72
N ASP A 123 5.16 -14.41 -9.37
CA ASP A 123 6.23 -13.96 -8.47
C ASP A 123 6.99 -12.77 -9.06
N GLU A 124 7.19 -12.72 -10.38
CA GLU A 124 7.76 -11.55 -11.07
C GLU A 124 6.88 -10.30 -10.93
N TYR A 125 5.55 -10.41 -11.02
CA TYR A 125 4.64 -9.28 -10.81
C TYR A 125 4.64 -8.82 -9.34
N ILE A 126 4.63 -9.74 -8.38
CA ILE A 126 4.64 -9.41 -6.95
C ILE A 126 5.98 -8.78 -6.52
N ASN A 127 7.08 -9.24 -7.12
CA ASN A 127 8.41 -8.76 -6.75
C ASN A 127 8.80 -7.47 -7.46
N ASN A 128 8.27 -7.21 -8.65
CA ASN A 128 8.56 -6.01 -9.40
C ASN A 128 7.30 -5.12 -9.54
N PRO A 129 7.13 -4.09 -8.69
CA PRO A 129 6.02 -3.15 -8.78
C PRO A 129 6.02 -2.26 -10.04
N PHE A 130 7.14 -2.20 -10.76
CA PHE A 130 7.25 -1.51 -12.04
C PHE A 130 6.86 -2.40 -13.23
N LYS A 131 6.65 -3.70 -13.00
CA LYS A 131 6.25 -4.62 -14.07
C LYS A 131 4.81 -4.31 -14.47
N LYS A 132 4.65 -3.79 -15.69
CA LYS A 132 3.35 -3.35 -16.20
C LYS A 132 2.30 -4.46 -16.16
N ILE A 133 1.22 -4.22 -15.41
CA ILE A 133 0.01 -5.04 -15.43
C ILE A 133 -0.86 -4.55 -16.58
N SER A 134 -0.91 -5.35 -17.65
CA SER A 134 -1.68 -5.03 -18.86
C SER A 134 -3.19 -4.98 -18.59
N ASP A 135 -3.93 -4.25 -19.42
CA ASP A 135 -5.40 -4.21 -19.33
C ASP A 135 -6.00 -5.61 -19.46
N ARG A 136 -5.47 -6.41 -20.40
CA ARG A 136 -5.89 -7.81 -20.58
C ARG A 136 -5.75 -8.62 -19.30
N LEU A 137 -4.61 -8.50 -18.60
CA LEU A 137 -4.40 -9.20 -17.34
C LEU A 137 -5.33 -8.66 -16.24
N SER A 138 -5.52 -7.33 -16.20
CA SER A 138 -6.41 -6.68 -15.24
C SER A 138 -7.85 -7.19 -15.39
N ARG A 139 -8.41 -7.15 -16.60
CA ARG A 139 -9.78 -7.60 -16.87
C ARG A 139 -9.99 -9.08 -16.58
N LYS A 140 -9.02 -9.93 -16.91
CA LYS A 140 -9.07 -11.36 -16.55
C LYS A 140 -9.05 -11.59 -15.03
N THR A 141 -8.27 -10.79 -14.32
CA THR A 141 -8.16 -10.85 -12.85
C THR A 141 -9.47 -10.42 -12.19
N GLU A 142 -10.08 -9.33 -12.68
CA GLU A 142 -11.42 -8.88 -12.25
C GLU A 142 -12.48 -9.94 -12.50
N GLN A 143 -12.50 -10.51 -13.71
CA GLN A 143 -13.46 -11.55 -14.08
C GLN A 143 -13.34 -12.78 -13.19
N PHE A 144 -12.12 -13.23 -12.87
CA PHE A 144 -11.92 -14.38 -11.99
C PHE A 144 -12.42 -14.12 -10.56
N THR A 145 -12.29 -12.89 -10.09
CA THR A 145 -12.65 -12.49 -8.72
C THR A 145 -14.06 -11.90 -8.59
N ASP A 146 -14.83 -11.94 -9.68
CA ASP A 146 -16.17 -11.37 -9.78
C ASP A 146 -16.21 -9.88 -9.36
N LYS A 147 -15.16 -9.13 -9.72
CA LYS A 147 -15.06 -7.69 -9.53
C LYS A 147 -15.55 -6.94 -10.76
N THR A 148 -16.06 -5.74 -10.55
CA THR A 148 -16.49 -4.85 -11.63
C THR A 148 -15.32 -4.50 -12.55
N THR A 149 -15.61 -4.26 -13.84
CA THR A 149 -14.60 -3.79 -14.78
C THR A 149 -14.06 -2.44 -14.33
N GLY A 150 -12.74 -2.33 -14.20
CA GLY A 150 -12.07 -1.12 -13.72
C GLY A 150 -11.67 -1.18 -12.24
N TRP A 151 -12.10 -2.21 -11.51
CA TRP A 151 -11.75 -2.37 -10.10
C TRP A 151 -10.23 -2.37 -9.87
N LEU A 152 -9.42 -3.01 -10.71
CA LEU A 152 -7.95 -2.97 -10.56
C LEU A 152 -7.34 -1.58 -10.77
N ASP A 153 -8.06 -0.66 -11.41
CA ASP A 153 -7.58 0.68 -11.78
C ASP A 153 -7.89 1.74 -10.72
N GLU A 154 -8.74 1.39 -9.75
CA GLU A 154 -9.22 2.27 -8.70
C GLU A 154 -8.65 1.87 -7.34
N GLN A 155 -8.43 2.85 -6.48
CA GLN A 155 -7.93 2.63 -5.13
C GLN A 155 -9.11 2.42 -4.18
N HIS A 156 -9.21 1.22 -3.58
CA HIS A 156 -10.33 0.81 -2.74
C HIS A 156 -10.10 1.10 -1.27
N VAL A 157 -9.97 2.38 -0.92
CA VAL A 157 -9.59 2.80 0.44
C VAL A 157 -10.62 2.41 1.50
N GLU A 158 -11.89 2.30 1.10
CA GLU A 158 -13.01 1.94 1.98
C GLU A 158 -12.91 0.51 2.54
N SER A 159 -12.12 -0.34 1.87
CA SER A 159 -11.87 -1.71 2.30
C SER A 159 -10.67 -1.84 3.24
N ASP A 160 -9.98 -0.74 3.54
CA ASP A 160 -8.83 -0.72 4.43
C ASP A 160 -9.26 -0.67 5.91
N PRO A 161 -9.03 -1.73 6.71
CA PRO A 161 -9.47 -1.75 8.10
C PRO A 161 -8.72 -0.76 9.00
N VAL A 162 -7.55 -0.23 8.59
CA VAL A 162 -6.90 0.87 9.34
C VAL A 162 -7.68 2.16 9.15
N CYS A 163 -8.05 2.48 7.90
CA CYS A 163 -8.89 3.64 7.60
C CYS A 163 -10.31 3.50 8.17
N ALA A 164 -10.91 2.31 8.06
CA ALA A 164 -12.27 2.04 8.51
C ALA A 164 -12.48 2.21 10.03
N ALA A 165 -11.40 2.18 10.82
CA ALA A 165 -11.44 2.42 12.26
C ALA A 165 -11.72 3.90 12.64
N PHE A 166 -11.53 4.84 11.72
CA PHE A 166 -11.79 6.26 11.95
C PHE A 166 -13.25 6.64 11.65
N PRO A 167 -13.83 7.61 12.37
CA PRO A 167 -15.14 8.19 12.05
C PRO A 167 -15.23 8.77 10.62
N ASP A 168 -16.44 8.88 10.06
CA ASP A 168 -16.67 9.31 8.67
C ASP A 168 -16.11 10.71 8.34
N ASP A 169 -16.29 11.66 9.24
CA ASP A 169 -15.79 13.04 9.12
C ASP A 169 -14.26 13.08 9.11
N MET A 170 -13.62 12.32 10.00
CA MET A 170 -12.16 12.15 10.04
C MET A 170 -11.66 11.53 8.75
N ARG A 171 -12.28 10.44 8.28
CA ARG A 171 -11.93 9.81 6.99
C ARG A 171 -12.02 10.80 5.84
N ARG A 172 -13.08 11.64 5.83
CA ARG A 172 -13.27 12.65 4.80
C ARG A 172 -12.18 13.73 4.83
N ILE A 173 -11.80 14.22 6.00
CA ILE A 173 -10.71 15.20 6.15
C ILE A 173 -9.39 14.58 5.69
N MET A 174 -9.09 13.34 6.08
CA MET A 174 -7.87 12.65 5.67
C MET A 174 -7.82 12.43 4.15
N GLU A 175 -8.94 12.06 3.54
CA GLU A 175 -9.06 11.93 2.08
C GLU A 175 -8.76 13.27 1.39
N ILE A 176 -9.41 14.35 1.82
CA ILE A 176 -9.17 15.70 1.28
C ILE A 176 -7.69 16.04 1.40
N TYR A 177 -7.15 16.00 2.62
CA TYR A 177 -5.75 16.34 2.89
C TYR A 177 -4.77 15.55 2.02
N SER A 178 -5.00 14.25 1.87
CA SER A 178 -4.13 13.35 1.11
C SER A 178 -4.08 13.69 -0.40
N ASN A 179 -5.15 14.26 -0.96
CA ASN A 179 -5.23 14.63 -2.37
C ASN A 179 -4.80 16.08 -2.66
N LEU A 180 -4.59 16.91 -1.64
CA LEU A 180 -4.14 18.28 -1.80
C LEU A 180 -2.65 18.36 -2.19
N SER A 181 -2.28 19.39 -2.97
CA SER A 181 -0.89 19.80 -3.16
C SER A 181 -0.30 20.36 -1.87
N LEU A 182 1.03 20.46 -1.78
CA LEU A 182 1.71 20.97 -0.58
C LEU A 182 1.18 22.35 -0.16
N ASP A 183 1.06 23.29 -1.09
CA ASP A 183 0.57 24.65 -0.79
C ASP A 183 -0.85 24.64 -0.23
N LYS A 184 -1.72 23.81 -0.80
CA LYS A 184 -3.12 23.68 -0.34
C LYS A 184 -3.21 22.97 1.01
N ARG A 185 -2.31 22.02 1.30
CA ARG A 185 -2.21 21.39 2.64
C ARG A 185 -1.82 22.43 3.68
N ASN A 186 -0.80 23.24 3.40
CA ASN A 186 -0.37 24.31 4.31
C ASN A 186 -1.51 25.31 4.56
N MET A 187 -2.24 25.69 3.51
CA MET A 187 -3.42 26.56 3.65
C MET A 187 -4.52 25.92 4.52
N LEU A 188 -4.82 24.63 4.33
CA LEU A 188 -5.80 23.92 5.15
C LEU A 188 -5.39 23.87 6.64
N LEU A 189 -4.10 23.65 6.92
CA LEU A 189 -3.56 23.67 8.28
C LEU A 189 -3.71 25.06 8.91
N GLN A 190 -3.33 26.12 8.18
CA GLN A 190 -3.47 27.50 8.64
C GLN A 190 -4.94 27.87 8.94
N ILE A 191 -5.87 27.49 8.08
CA ILE A 191 -7.31 27.71 8.32
C ILE A 191 -7.74 26.99 9.60
N SER A 192 -7.29 25.75 9.80
CA SER A 192 -7.65 24.96 10.98
C SER A 192 -7.11 25.59 12.27
N GLU A 193 -5.91 26.17 12.22
CA GLU A 193 -5.29 26.88 13.36
C GLU A 193 -6.08 28.13 13.77
N VAL A 194 -6.74 28.83 12.83
CA VAL A 194 -7.57 30.01 13.12
C VAL A 194 -8.78 29.66 14.01
N PHE A 195 -9.33 28.46 13.88
CA PHE A 195 -10.50 28.02 14.66
C PHE A 195 -10.14 27.34 15.98
N LEU A 196 -8.84 27.18 16.28
CA LEU A 196 -8.33 26.66 17.56
C LEU A 196 -8.03 27.78 18.57
N LEU A 197 -8.14 29.04 18.16
CA LEU A 197 -8.07 30.25 18.99
C LEU A 197 -9.47 30.70 19.41
#